data_AF-A0A929CSA0-F1
#
_entry.id   AF-A0A929CSA0-F1
#
_cell.length_a   1.000
_cell.length_b   1.000
_cell.length_c   1.000
_cell.angle_alpha   90.00
_cell.angle_beta   90.00
_cell.angle_gamma   90.00
#
_symmetry.space_group_name_H-M   'P 1'
#
loop_
_entity.id
_entity.type
_entity.pdbx_description
1 polymer ?
#
loop_
_entity_poly.entity_id
_entity_poly.type
_entity_poly.pdbx_seq_one_letter_code
_entity_poly.pdbx_strand_id
1 'polypeptide(L)' 'MKEINLTLDNLDEVFPEDFTQEQIAKAKTLFLKRLAEKAHKFYGGKIQVIPKASVPGFNWFNVWYTPGVSKISTTIRDNN' A
#
# COMPACT_ATOMS: atom_id res chain seq x y z
N MET A 1 7.81 -28.32 11.06
CA MET A 1 7.27 -27.00 10.65
C MET A 1 7.64 -26.76 9.20
N LYS A 2 6.68 -26.34 8.38
CA LYS A 2 6.95 -25.95 7.00
C LYS A 2 7.55 -24.53 6.94
N GLU A 3 8.25 -24.24 5.86
CA GLU A 3 8.70 -22.87 5.57
C GLU A 3 7.50 -21.99 5.21
N ILE A 4 7.51 -20.71 5.62
CA ILE A 4 6.40 -19.79 5.34
C ILE A 4 6.46 -19.27 3.90
N ASN A 5 5.33 -19.31 3.21
CA ASN A 5 5.19 -18.74 1.88
C ASN A 5 5.09 -17.21 1.95
N LEU A 6 5.66 -16.51 0.97
CA LEU A 6 5.55 -15.04 0.89
C LEU A 6 4.11 -14.54 0.70
N THR A 7 3.26 -15.38 0.09
CA THR A 7 1.82 -15.16 -0.06
C THR A 7 1.04 -15.31 1.25
N LEU A 8 1.66 -15.86 2.30
CA LEU A 8 1.08 -16.17 3.62
C LEU A 8 -0.11 -17.16 3.56
N ASP A 9 -0.31 -17.87 2.46
CA ASP A 9 -1.40 -18.82 2.25
C ASP A 9 -1.24 -20.11 3.09
N ASN A 10 -0.02 -20.45 3.48
CA ASN A 10 0.29 -21.62 4.31
C ASN A 10 0.49 -21.30 5.81
N LEU A 11 0.02 -20.14 6.28
CA LEU A 11 0.30 -19.68 7.66
C LEU A 11 -0.18 -20.67 8.74
N ASP A 12 -1.22 -21.46 8.49
CA ASP A 12 -1.69 -22.45 9.47
C ASP A 12 -0.80 -23.70 9.57
N GLU A 13 0.11 -23.91 8.60
CA GLU A 13 1.00 -25.09 8.51
C GLU A 13 2.43 -24.83 9.03
N VAL A 14 2.72 -23.60 9.44
CA VAL A 14 4.06 -23.19 9.90
C VAL A 14 4.20 -23.24 11.43
N PHE A 15 3.10 -23.45 12.16
CA PHE A 15 3.13 -23.60 13.61
C PHE A 15 3.56 -25.02 14.03
N PRO A 16 4.10 -25.20 15.25
CA PRO A 16 4.40 -26.51 15.79
C PRO A 16 3.18 -27.45 15.81
N GLU A 17 3.39 -28.73 15.50
CA GLU A 17 2.31 -29.74 15.41
C GLU A 17 1.68 -30.05 16.77
N ASP A 18 2.37 -29.77 17.87
CA ASP A 18 1.93 -29.98 19.25
C ASP A 18 1.08 -28.83 19.80
N PHE A 19 0.86 -27.76 19.03
CA PHE A 19 0.00 -26.65 19.46
C PHE A 19 -1.48 -27.03 19.45
N THR A 20 -2.19 -26.64 20.50
CA THR A 20 -3.66 -26.65 20.50
C THR A 20 -4.21 -25.61 19.53
N GLN A 21 -5.47 -25.77 19.13
CA GLN A 21 -6.16 -24.78 18.28
C GLN A 21 -6.18 -23.38 18.91
N GLU A 22 -6.29 -23.29 20.23
CA GLU A 22 -6.22 -22.01 20.95
C GLU A 22 -4.82 -21.37 20.85
N GLN A 23 -3.76 -22.17 20.98
CA GLN A 23 -2.38 -21.69 20.84
C GLN A 23 -2.10 -21.22 19.41
N ILE A 24 -2.58 -21.96 18.39
CA ILE A 24 -2.48 -21.56 16.98
C ILE A 24 -3.17 -20.21 16.77
N ALA A 25 -4.40 -20.04 17.26
CA ALA A 25 -5.14 -18.78 17.12
C ALA A 25 -4.41 -17.58 17.77
N LYS A 26 -3.85 -17.77 18.97
CA LYS A 26 -3.04 -16.75 19.67
C LYS A 26 -1.75 -16.44 18.90
N ALA A 27 -1.03 -17.46 18.45
CA ALA A 27 0.22 -17.32 17.71
C ALA A 27 0.01 -16.58 16.38
N LYS A 28 -1.02 -16.96 15.60
CA LYS A 28 -1.42 -16.30 14.36
C LYS A 28 -1.72 -14.83 14.57
N THR A 29 -2.48 -14.50 15.60
CA THR A 29 -2.79 -13.11 15.96
C THR A 29 -1.52 -12.32 16.31
N LEU A 30 -0.62 -12.88 17.12
CA LEU A 30 0.62 -12.20 17.51
C LEU A 30 1.58 -12.01 16.33
N PHE A 31 1.70 -13.03 15.46
CA PHE A 31 2.47 -12.97 14.23
C PHE A 31 1.98 -11.83 13.34
N LEU A 32 0.67 -11.79 13.03
CA LEU A 32 0.09 -10.76 12.17
C LEU A 32 0.22 -9.36 12.77
N LYS A 33 0.08 -9.20 14.09
CA LYS A 33 0.31 -7.92 14.77
C LYS A 33 1.76 -7.44 14.62
N ARG A 34 2.73 -8.31 14.86
CA ARG A 34 4.16 -7.97 14.73
C ARG A 34 4.55 -7.69 13.28
N LEU A 35 4.03 -8.48 12.34
CA LEU A 35 4.27 -8.28 10.91
C LEU A 35 3.67 -6.95 10.46
N ALA A 36 2.46 -6.61 10.89
CA ALA A 36 1.82 -5.34 10.58
C ALA A 36 2.65 -4.14 11.09
N GLU A 37 3.11 -4.17 12.34
CA GLU A 37 3.97 -3.13 12.90
C GLU A 37 5.26 -2.95 12.08
N LYS A 38 5.97 -4.06 11.81
CA LYS A 38 7.22 -4.04 11.03
C LYS A 38 7.01 -3.56 9.60
N ALA A 39 5.97 -4.05 8.92
CA ALA A 39 5.67 -3.71 7.54
C ALA A 39 5.29 -2.22 7.40
N HIS A 40 4.44 -1.69 8.28
CA HIS A 40 4.07 -0.28 8.24
C HIS A 40 5.27 0.63 8.54
N LYS A 41 6.14 0.23 9.49
CA LYS A 41 7.37 0.96 9.78
C LYS A 41 8.34 0.94 8.58
N PHE A 42 8.46 -0.20 7.90
CA PHE A 42 9.35 -0.35 6.75
C PHE A 42 8.88 0.47 5.55
N TYR A 43 7.59 0.41 5.20
CA TYR A 43 7.02 1.09 4.04
C TYR A 43 6.57 2.53 4.30
N GLY A 44 6.55 2.99 5.56
CA GLY A 44 6.05 4.32 5.92
C GLY A 44 4.53 4.48 5.70
N GLY A 45 3.79 3.38 5.73
CA GLY A 45 2.38 3.33 5.34
C GLY A 45 2.12 2.24 4.30
N LYS A 46 1.01 2.37 3.57
CA LYS A 46 0.57 1.39 2.55
C LYS A 46 0.26 2.01 1.19
N ILE A 47 0.26 3.33 1.10
CA ILE A 47 -0.19 4.07 -0.08
C ILE A 47 0.93 4.94 -0.61
N GLN A 48 0.93 5.12 -1.92
CA GLN A 48 1.73 6.12 -2.62
C GLN A 48 0.87 6.77 -3.70
N VAL A 49 1.17 8.03 -4.04
CA VAL A 49 0.57 8.72 -5.17
C VAL A 49 1.63 8.82 -6.26
N ILE A 50 1.28 8.37 -7.46
CA ILE A 50 2.15 8.43 -8.64
C ILE A 50 1.48 9.23 -9.75
N PRO A 51 2.24 9.93 -10.61
CA PRO A 51 1.67 10.60 -11.78
C PRO A 51 0.97 9.60 -12.70
N LYS A 52 -0.31 9.87 -13.03
CA LYS A 52 -1.06 9.14 -14.07
C LYS A 52 -0.81 9.71 -15.47
N ALA A 53 -0.61 11.03 -15.57
CA ALA A 53 -0.36 11.72 -16.83
C ALA A 53 1.14 11.75 -17.16
N SER A 54 1.47 11.64 -18.43
CA SER A 54 2.86 11.72 -18.91
C SER A 54 3.45 13.12 -18.73
N VAL A 55 4.74 13.16 -18.40
CA VAL A 55 5.57 14.39 -18.37
C VAL A 55 6.81 14.14 -19.23
N PRO A 56 6.71 14.12 -20.57
CA PRO A 56 7.81 13.75 -21.46
C PRO A 56 8.93 14.81 -21.55
N GLY A 57 8.74 15.99 -20.94
CA GLY A 57 9.76 17.02 -20.84
C GLY A 57 9.32 18.17 -19.94
N PHE A 58 10.26 19.02 -19.54
CA PHE A 58 10.05 20.10 -18.57
C PHE A 58 8.87 21.03 -18.93
N ASN A 59 8.70 21.38 -20.20
CA ASN A 59 7.66 22.31 -20.64
C ASN A 59 6.22 21.79 -20.47
N TRP A 60 6.02 20.51 -20.20
CA TRP A 60 4.68 19.98 -19.87
C TRP A 60 4.15 20.49 -18.52
N PHE A 61 5.02 20.96 -17.63
CA PHE A 61 4.58 21.67 -16.44
C PHE A 61 3.81 22.96 -16.78
N ASN A 62 4.08 23.60 -17.91
CA ASN A 62 3.30 24.78 -18.35
C ASN A 62 1.87 24.42 -18.78
N VAL A 63 1.59 23.14 -19.05
CA VAL A 63 0.26 22.62 -19.38
C VAL A 63 -0.47 22.17 -18.12
N TRP A 64 0.17 21.32 -17.31
CA TRP A 64 -0.41 20.76 -16.08
C TRP A 64 -0.47 21.76 -14.92
N TYR A 65 0.34 22.81 -14.98
CA TYR A 65 0.44 23.87 -13.99
C TYR A 65 0.37 25.24 -14.68
N THR A 66 0.84 26.29 -14.03
CA THR A 66 0.83 27.65 -14.56
C THR A 66 1.68 27.76 -15.83
N PRO A 67 1.20 28.44 -16.89
CA PRO A 67 -0.07 29.15 -16.99
C PRO A 67 -1.27 28.28 -17.43
N GLY A 68 -1.06 27.10 -18.02
CA GLY A 68 -2.10 26.28 -18.65
C GLY A 68 -3.26 25.87 -17.74
N VAL A 69 -2.96 25.55 -16.47
CA VAL A 69 -3.97 25.13 -15.48
C VAL A 69 -5.08 26.17 -15.27
N SER A 70 -4.80 27.45 -15.55
CA SER A 70 -5.77 28.55 -15.45
C SER A 70 -7.05 28.27 -16.25
N LYS A 71 -6.91 27.66 -17.45
CA LYS A 71 -8.08 27.34 -18.28
C LYS A 71 -9.00 26.34 -17.57
N ILE A 72 -8.44 25.30 -16.97
CA ILE A 72 -9.21 24.29 -16.22
C ILE A 72 -9.92 24.94 -15.03
N SER A 73 -9.23 25.80 -14.27
CA SER A 73 -9.84 26.53 -13.15
C SER A 73 -11.04 27.39 -13.59
N THR A 74 -10.88 28.17 -14.67
CA THR A 74 -11.99 29.00 -15.19
C THR A 74 -13.14 28.18 -15.75
N THR A 75 -12.86 27.06 -16.44
CA THR A 75 -13.90 26.16 -16.93
C THR A 75 -14.72 25.55 -15.79
N ILE A 76 -14.08 25.13 -14.69
CA ILE A 76 -14.80 24.63 -13.52
C ILE A 76 -15.64 25.73 -12.88
N ARG A 77 -15.10 26.96 -12.77
CA ARG A 77 -15.85 28.11 -12.23
C ARG A 77 -17.09 28.44 -13.05
N ASP A 78 -16.95 28.45 -14.37
CA ASP A 78 -17.99 28.94 -15.30
C ASP A 78 -19.02 27.86 -15.66
N ASN A 79 -18.76 26.58 -15.33
CA ASN A 79 -19.60 25.43 -15.68
C ASN A 79 -19.65 24.37 -14.55
N ASN A 80 -20.03 24.78 -13.34
CA ASN A 80 -20.38 23.92 -12.22
C ASN A 80 -21.82 24.18 -11.76
#